data_AF-A0A1I6QN89-F1
#
_entry.id   AF-A0A1I6QN89-F1
#
_cell.length_a   1.000
_cell.length_b   1.000
_cell.length_c   1.000
_cell.angle_alpha   90.00
_cell.angle_beta   90.00
_cell.angle_gamma   90.00
#
_symmetry.space_group_name_H-M   'P 1'
#
loop_
_entity.id
_entity.type
_entity.pdbx_description
1 polymer ?
#
loop_
_entity_poly.entity_id
_entity_poly.type
_entity_poly.pdbx_seq_one_letter_code
_entity_poly.pdbx_strand_id
1 'polypeptide(L)'
;MVANLLGDEDIKVETLVTIATPVRGYQLKQEVGQHLHVYNERDGVQVNGGSIWLLGKARRTFNNAGNVKVEVDKKYDGIESHSVMHSNV
;
A
#
# COMPACT_ATOMS: atom_id res chain seq x y z
N MET A 1 10.12 0.47 4.40
CA MET A 1 8.97 1.01 5.16
C MET A 1 9.53 1.64 6.42
N VAL A 2 9.01 2.79 6.86
CA VAL A 2 9.47 3.46 8.11
C VAL A 2 9.33 2.53 9.31
N ALA A 3 8.30 1.67 9.31
CA ALA A 3 8.16 0.61 10.30
C ALA A 3 9.45 -0.20 10.46
N ASN A 4 10.16 -0.58 9.39
CA ASN A 4 11.41 -1.33 9.53
C ASN A 4 12.50 -0.53 10.29
N LEU A 5 12.61 0.78 10.03
CA LEU A 5 13.58 1.63 10.71
C LEU A 5 13.28 1.77 12.21
N LEU A 6 12.00 1.82 12.58
CA LEU A 6 11.59 1.82 13.98
C LEU A 6 11.99 0.52 14.69
N GLY A 7 11.87 -0.61 13.98
CA GLY A 7 12.31 -1.91 14.51
C GLY A 7 13.82 -1.99 14.77
N ASP A 8 14.63 -1.34 13.93
CA ASP A 8 16.09 -1.28 14.12
C ASP A 8 16.46 -0.53 15.42
N GLU A 9 15.57 0.34 15.92
CA GLU A 9 15.70 1.10 17.18
C GLU A 9 14.93 0.45 18.35
N ASP A 10 14.51 -0.82 18.21
CA ASP A 10 13.68 -1.57 19.18
C ASP A 10 12.31 -0.91 19.49
N ILE A 11 11.82 -0.10 18.55
CA ILE A 11 10.49 0.52 18.64
C ILE A 11 9.46 -0.36 17.91
N LYS A 12 8.56 -0.94 18.69
CA LYS A 12 7.48 -1.79 18.18
C LYS A 12 6.37 -0.97 17.53
N VAL A 13 5.97 -1.37 16.33
CA VAL A 13 4.79 -0.83 15.66
C VAL A 13 3.61 -1.75 15.95
N GLU A 14 2.65 -1.26 16.73
CA GLU A 14 1.44 -2.02 17.08
C GLU A 14 0.49 -2.17 15.90
N THR A 15 0.26 -1.08 15.17
CA THR A 15 -0.62 -1.06 13.98
C THR A 15 0.04 -0.32 12.84
N LEU A 16 0.04 -0.95 11.67
CA LEU A 16 0.49 -0.40 10.41
C LEU A 16 -0.67 -0.35 9.44
N VAL A 17 -1.07 0.85 9.03
CA VAL A 17 -2.05 1.06 7.97
C VAL A 17 -1.33 1.60 6.74
N THR A 18 -1.51 0.92 5.61
CA THR A 18 -1.02 1.40 4.31
C THR A 18 -2.21 1.66 3.40
N ILE A 19 -2.22 2.80 2.71
CA ILE A 19 -3.31 3.22 1.82
C ILE A 19 -2.72 3.43 0.43
N ALA A 20 -3.32 2.84 -0.60
CA ALA A 20 -2.94 3.01 -2.01
C ALA A 20 -1.44 2.78 -2.28
N THR A 21 -0.79 2.01 -1.40
CA THR A 21 0.66 1.81 -1.44
C THR A 21 0.98 0.74 -2.47
N PRO A 22 1.82 1.03 -3.50
CA PRO A 22 2.24 0.02 -4.47
C PRO A 22 3.06 -1.06 -3.77
N VAL A 23 2.66 -2.33 -3.86
CA VAL A 23 3.37 -3.41 -3.15
C VAL A 23 4.59 -3.84 -3.98
N ARG A 24 5.80 -3.64 -3.42
CA ARG A 24 7.09 -3.91 -4.07
C ARG A 24 8.02 -4.75 -3.17
N GLY A 25 9.27 -4.91 -3.59
CA GLY A 25 10.32 -5.59 -2.83
C GLY A 25 10.67 -4.97 -1.47
N TYR A 26 10.14 -3.78 -1.13
CA TYR A 26 10.15 -3.31 0.26
C TYR A 26 9.05 -4.06 1.03
N GLN A 27 9.43 -5.19 1.60
CA GLN A 27 8.57 -5.93 2.51
C GLN A 27 8.80 -5.44 3.95
N LEU A 28 7.78 -5.63 4.77
CA LEU A 28 7.92 -5.51 6.21
C LEU A 28 8.92 -6.60 6.67
N LYS A 29 10.02 -6.17 7.30
CA LYS A 29 11.11 -7.07 7.73
C LYS A 29 10.96 -7.49 9.20
N GLN A 30 10.22 -6.70 9.97
CA GLN A 30 9.91 -7.00 11.35
C GLN A 30 8.44 -7.39 11.50
N GLU A 31 8.11 -8.04 12.60
CA GLU A 31 6.71 -8.26 12.95
C GLU A 31 6.07 -6.94 13.39
N VAL A 32 4.80 -6.74 13.01
CA VAL A 32 3.95 -5.67 13.55
C VAL A 32 2.68 -6.31 14.08
N GLY A 33 2.05 -5.71 15.08
CA GLY A 33 0.86 -6.30 15.70
C GLY A 33 -0.27 -6.52 14.69
N GLN A 34 -0.62 -5.49 13.94
CA GLN A 34 -1.59 -5.57 12.84
C GLN A 34 -1.11 -4.80 11.62
N HIS A 35 -1.17 -5.42 10.44
CA HIS A 35 -0.98 -4.74 9.17
C HIS A 35 -2.29 -4.73 8.39
N LEU A 36 -2.84 -3.53 8.17
CA LEU A 36 -3.98 -3.31 7.28
C LEU A 36 -3.51 -2.60 6.02
N HIS A 37 -3.92 -3.12 4.87
CA HIS A 37 -3.64 -2.52 3.57
C HIS A 37 -4.93 -2.18 2.85
N VAL A 38 -5.19 -0.90 2.61
CA VAL A 38 -6.39 -0.42 1.91
C VAL A 38 -6.03 -0.10 0.46
N TYR A 39 -6.77 -0.66 -0.49
CA TYR A 39 -6.52 -0.50 -1.92
C TYR A 39 -7.80 -0.43 -2.74
N ASN A 40 -7.70 0.04 -3.99
CA ASN A 40 -8.77 -0.09 -4.98
C ASN A 40 -8.19 -0.61 -6.30
N GLU A 41 -9.03 -1.18 -7.17
CA GLU A 41 -8.57 -1.82 -8.40
C GLU A 41 -8.31 -0.83 -9.55
N ARG A 42 -8.86 0.38 -9.44
CA ARG A 42 -8.80 1.43 -10.48
C ARG A 42 -7.60 2.36 -10.30
N ASP A 43 -6.88 2.23 -9.19
CA ASP A 43 -5.65 2.95 -8.90
C ASP A 43 -4.52 2.48 -9.83
N GLY A 44 -4.30 3.25 -10.88
CA GLY A 44 -3.23 3.01 -11.84
C GLY A 44 -1.84 3.30 -11.28
N VAL A 45 -1.72 4.16 -10.26
CA VAL A 45 -0.44 4.50 -9.62
C VAL A 45 0.06 3.32 -8.80
N GLN A 46 -0.84 2.63 -8.10
CA GLN A 46 -0.51 1.45 -7.34
C GLN A 46 0.03 0.31 -8.23
N VAL A 47 -0.47 0.18 -9.46
CA VAL A 47 -0.01 -0.83 -10.42
C VAL A 47 1.26 -0.40 -11.14
N ASN A 48 1.33 0.85 -11.58
CA ASN A 48 2.38 1.34 -12.47
C ASN A 48 3.55 1.98 -11.72
N GLY A 49 3.46 2.10 -10.40
CA GLY A 49 4.55 2.61 -9.57
C GLY A 49 5.66 1.59 -9.31
N GLY A 50 5.65 0.40 -9.89
CA GLY A 50 6.54 -0.72 -9.54
C GLY A 50 8.03 -0.57 -9.86
N SER A 51 8.78 -1.65 -9.65
CA SER A 51 10.23 -1.69 -9.87
C SER A 51 10.56 -1.49 -11.35
N ILE A 52 11.65 -0.78 -11.66
CA ILE A 52 12.15 -0.65 -13.04
C ILE A 52 12.43 -2.03 -13.68
N TRP A 53 12.87 -3.00 -12.85
CA TRP A 53 13.10 -4.38 -13.26
C TRP A 53 11.81 -5.15 -13.57
N LEU A 54 10.68 -4.72 -13.01
CA LEU A 54 9.34 -5.25 -13.30
C LEU A 54 8.62 -4.38 -14.36
N LEU A 55 9.36 -3.61 -15.16
CA LEU A 55 8.82 -2.64 -16.13
C LEU A 55 7.84 -1.64 -15.49
N GLY A 56 8.03 -1.30 -14.22
CA GLY A 56 7.12 -0.44 -13.47
C GLY A 56 5.88 -1.15 -12.90
N LYS A 57 5.78 -2.48 -12.92
CA LYS A 57 4.61 -3.18 -12.36
C LYS A 57 4.77 -3.50 -10.86
N ALA A 58 3.77 -3.14 -10.07
CA ALA A 58 3.63 -3.44 -8.64
C ALA A 58 2.37 -4.28 -8.38
N ARG A 59 2.35 -4.95 -7.22
CA ARG A 59 1.17 -5.69 -6.75
C ARG A 59 0.27 -4.75 -5.94
N ARG A 60 -0.98 -5.19 -5.74
CA ARG A 60 -1.98 -4.46 -4.92
C ARG A 60 -2.14 -5.02 -3.51
N THR A 61 -1.55 -6.16 -3.20
CA THR A 61 -1.77 -6.84 -1.92
C THR A 61 -0.46 -7.26 -1.28
N PHE A 62 -0.39 -7.12 0.04
CA PHE A 62 0.69 -7.66 0.87
C PHE A 62 0.30 -9.07 1.36
N ASN A 63 1.26 -9.98 1.43
CA ASN A 63 1.00 -11.36 1.87
C ASN A 63 0.66 -11.46 3.36
N ASN A 64 1.14 -10.51 4.17
CA ASN A 64 1.00 -10.49 5.63
C ASN A 64 0.18 -9.28 6.12
N ALA A 65 -0.85 -8.90 5.37
CA ALA A 65 -1.77 -7.82 5.74
C ALA A 65 -3.23 -8.24 5.58
N GLY A 66 -4.10 -7.65 6.40
CA GLY A 66 -5.52 -7.56 6.09
C GLY A 66 -5.71 -6.61 4.91
N ASN A 67 -5.81 -7.17 3.70
CA ASN A 67 -6.02 -6.39 2.48
C ASN A 67 -7.51 -6.04 2.34
N VAL A 68 -7.84 -4.76 2.46
CA VAL A 68 -9.20 -4.22 2.36
C VAL A 68 -9.35 -3.53 1.02
N LYS A 69 -10.16 -4.13 0.14
CA LYS A 69 -10.58 -3.48 -1.11
C LYS A 69 -11.66 -2.45 -0.80
N VAL A 70 -11.52 -1.25 -1.34
CA VAL A 70 -12.60 -0.25 -1.39
C VAL A 70 -13.06 -0.06 -2.82
N GLU A 71 -14.38 0.08 -2.98
CA GLU A 71 -15.00 0.43 -4.24
C GLU A 71 -15.00 1.95 -4.37
N VAL A 72 -14.47 2.46 -5.48
CA VAL A 72 -14.48 3.89 -5.81
C VAL A 72 -15.42 4.12 -7.00
N ASP A 73 -16.00 5.32 -7.08
CA ASP A 73 -16.88 5.68 -8.19
C ASP A 73 -16.19 5.48 -9.55
N LYS A 74 -16.96 5.00 -10.54
CA LYS A 74 -16.45 4.74 -11.89
C LYS A 74 -15.95 5.98 -12.62
N LYS A 75 -16.28 7.18 -12.15
CA LYS A 75 -15.73 8.43 -12.70
C LYS A 75 -14.24 8.61 -12.37
N TYR A 76 -13.74 7.97 -11.32
CA TYR A 76 -12.33 8.03 -10.95
C TYR A 76 -11.56 6.87 -11.58
N ASP A 77 -10.44 7.17 -12.24
CA ASP A 77 -9.54 6.17 -12.83
C ASP A 77 -8.08 6.62 -12.77
N GLY A 78 -7.13 5.69 -12.85
CA GLY A 78 -5.70 5.98 -12.86
C GLY A 78 -5.25 6.78 -11.64
N ILE A 79 -4.73 7.99 -11.87
CA ILE A 79 -4.25 8.89 -10.82
C ILE A 79 -5.38 9.51 -9.99
N GLU A 80 -6.56 9.72 -10.58
CA GLU A 80 -7.71 10.24 -9.84
C GLU A 80 -8.19 9.20 -8.83
N SER A 81 -8.25 7.94 -9.26
CA SER A 81 -8.57 6.80 -8.40
C SER A 81 -7.54 6.60 -7.27
N HIS A 82 -6.28 6.94 -7.50
CA HIS A 82 -5.27 7.01 -6.44
C HIS A 82 -5.57 8.15 -5.46
N SER A 83 -5.84 9.34 -6.00
CA SER A 83 -5.98 10.57 -5.24
C SER A 83 -7.17 10.54 -4.27
N VAL A 84 -8.30 9.95 -4.69
CA VAL A 84 -9.50 9.84 -3.84
C VAL A 84 -9.31 8.96 -2.60
N MET A 85 -8.33 8.06 -2.61
CA MET A 85 -7.99 7.24 -1.44
C MET A 85 -7.36 8.06 -0.30
N HIS A 86 -6.82 9.23 -0.63
CA HIS A 86 -6.20 10.16 0.31
C HIS A 86 -7.07 11.41 0.54
N SER A 87 -8.29 11.40 -0.01
CA SER A 87 -9.28 12.46 0.14
C SER A 87 -10.15 12.18 1.36
N ASN A 88 -10.49 13.25 2.08
CA ASN A 88 -11.55 13.23 3.10
C ASN A 88 -12.86 13.89 2.59
N VAL A 89 -12.90 14.26 1.31
CA VAL A 89 -14.05 14.83 0.59
C VAL A 89 -14.63 13.85 -0.42
#